data_AF-A0A536T8A7-F1
#
_entry.id   AF-A0A536T8A7-F1
#
_cell.length_a   1.000
_cell.length_b   1.000
_cell.length_c   1.000
_cell.angle_alpha   90.00
_cell.angle_beta   90.00
_cell.angle_gamma   90.00
#
_symmetry.space_group_name_H-M   'P 1'
#
loop_
_entity.id
_entity.type
_entity.pdbx_description
1 polymer ?
#
loop_
_entity_poly.entity_id
_entity_poly.type
_entity_poly.pdbx_seq_one_letter_code
_entity_poly.pdbx_strand_id
1 'polypeptide(L)'
;MSDFYHEGNRSLQDRFDTRRLADRIEERLVVDRIGEADKAYIESLDMFFLATADDDGQPSCSYKGGEPGFVRVVDAVTIAFPNYDGNGMFLSMGNVVRNARVGMLFIDFERQRRLRISGEARISADDPLLGEYPEAQFIVRVTVTRVFPNCPRYIHRHALVERSSFVPKSGCSTPVPNWKK
;
A
#
# COMPACT_ATOMS: atom_id res chain seq x y z
N MET A 1 -5.80 24.52 11.51
CA MET A 1 -4.94 24.44 10.31
C MET A 1 -4.90 22.99 9.88
N SER A 2 -5.01 22.70 8.58
CA SER A 2 -4.92 21.33 8.03
C SER A 2 -3.60 20.69 8.44
N ASP A 3 -3.64 19.43 8.90
CA ASP A 3 -2.46 18.60 9.12
C ASP A 3 -2.08 17.77 7.88
N PHE A 4 -2.93 17.80 6.83
CA PHE A 4 -2.76 17.06 5.59
C PHE A 4 -1.77 17.74 4.64
N TYR A 5 -1.84 19.06 4.54
CA TYR A 5 -1.01 19.85 3.64
C TYR A 5 0.06 20.64 4.41
N HIS A 6 1.32 20.42 4.08
CA HIS A 6 2.43 21.21 4.61
C HIS A 6 2.64 22.51 3.81
N GLU A 7 3.53 23.39 4.29
CA GLU A 7 3.76 24.72 3.70
C GLU A 7 4.09 24.66 2.20
N GLY A 8 4.98 23.75 1.79
CA GLY A 8 5.28 23.52 0.37
C GLY A 8 4.05 23.16 -0.49
N ASN A 9 3.07 22.40 0.04
CA ASN A 9 1.82 22.18 -0.68
C ASN A 9 1.00 23.47 -0.78
N ARG A 10 0.89 24.22 0.32
CA ARG A 10 0.12 25.47 0.37
C ARG A 10 0.69 26.52 -0.57
N SER A 11 2.02 26.65 -0.63
CA SER A 11 2.71 27.54 -1.57
C SER A 11 2.34 27.24 -3.03
N LEU A 12 2.36 25.96 -3.43
CA LEU A 12 1.96 25.57 -4.80
C LEU A 12 0.46 25.75 -5.04
N GLN A 13 -0.37 25.44 -4.05
CA GLN A 13 -1.82 25.62 -4.14
C GLN A 13 -2.19 27.10 -4.33
N ASP A 14 -1.55 28.00 -3.60
CA ASP A 14 -1.74 29.45 -3.73
C ASP A 14 -1.21 29.95 -5.08
N ARG A 15 -0.02 29.49 -5.49
CA ARG A 15 0.57 29.84 -6.79
C ARG A 15 -0.31 29.46 -7.98
N PHE A 16 -1.05 28.36 -7.89
CA PHE A 16 -1.92 27.87 -8.95
C PHE A 16 -3.42 28.09 -8.69
N ASP A 17 -3.78 28.92 -7.70
CA ASP A 17 -5.17 29.24 -7.32
C ASP A 17 -6.07 28.00 -7.08
N THR A 18 -5.52 26.98 -6.41
CA THR A 18 -6.20 25.71 -6.13
C THR A 18 -6.48 25.46 -4.66
N ARG A 19 -6.13 26.39 -3.75
CA ARG A 19 -6.26 26.19 -2.30
C ARG A 19 -7.68 25.85 -1.86
N ARG A 20 -8.68 26.61 -2.35
CA ARG A 20 -10.10 26.35 -2.03
C ARG A 20 -10.58 24.98 -2.51
N LEU A 21 -10.05 24.51 -3.65
CA LEU A 21 -10.33 23.18 -4.17
C LEU A 21 -9.67 22.10 -3.30
N ALA A 22 -8.41 22.31 -2.92
CA ALA A 22 -7.66 21.40 -2.06
C ALA A 22 -8.31 21.22 -0.69
N ASP A 23 -8.78 22.32 -0.08
CA ASP A 23 -9.49 22.31 1.21
C ASP A 23 -10.81 21.52 1.11
N ARG A 24 -11.57 21.71 0.03
CA ARG A 24 -12.82 20.96 -0.20
C ARG A 24 -12.58 19.47 -0.44
N ILE A 25 -11.48 19.13 -1.12
CA ILE A 25 -11.08 17.73 -1.34
C ILE A 25 -10.72 17.07 -0.02
N GLU A 26 -9.90 17.75 0.80
CA GLU A 26 -9.54 17.26 2.14
C GLU A 26 -10.78 17.02 2.99
N GLU A 27 -11.64 18.03 3.14
CA GLU A 27 -12.86 17.97 3.96
C GLU A 27 -13.80 16.82 3.57
N ARG A 28 -13.90 16.51 2.28
CA ARG A 28 -14.91 15.56 1.77
C ARG A 28 -14.41 14.15 1.52
N LEU A 29 -13.13 14.01 1.20
CA LEU A 29 -12.58 12.76 0.64
C LEU A 29 -11.46 12.16 1.48
N VAL A 30 -10.87 12.93 2.40
CA VAL A 30 -9.84 12.40 3.30
C VAL A 30 -10.51 11.98 4.60
N VAL A 31 -10.43 10.69 4.90
CA VAL A 31 -10.94 10.11 6.15
C VAL A 31 -9.82 9.36 6.85
N ASP A 32 -10.01 8.99 8.10
CA ASP A 32 -9.03 8.29 8.94
C ASP A 32 -9.34 6.79 9.12
N ARG A 33 -10.39 6.29 8.44
CA ARG A 33 -10.87 4.90 8.57
C ARG A 33 -11.24 4.31 7.22
N ILE A 34 -11.04 3.00 7.08
CA ILE A 34 -11.44 2.20 5.92
C ILE A 34 -12.92 1.84 6.07
N GLY A 35 -13.75 2.30 5.13
CA GLY A 35 -15.14 1.87 5.00
C GLY A 35 -15.26 0.54 4.25
N GLU A 36 -16.42 -0.12 4.35
CA GLU A 36 -16.68 -1.44 3.74
C GLU A 36 -16.40 -1.49 2.23
N ALA A 37 -16.75 -0.42 1.49
CA ALA A 37 -16.52 -0.35 0.05
C ALA A 37 -15.03 -0.22 -0.33
N ASP A 38 -14.21 0.36 0.55
CA ASP A 38 -12.76 0.44 0.37
C ASP A 38 -12.08 -0.84 0.85
N LYS A 39 -12.59 -1.47 1.91
CA LYS A 39 -12.17 -2.82 2.32
C LYS A 39 -12.34 -3.83 1.19
N ALA A 40 -13.55 -3.93 0.65
CA ALA A 40 -13.84 -4.85 -0.45
C ALA A 40 -12.97 -4.56 -1.68
N TYR A 41 -12.64 -3.28 -1.93
CA TYR A 41 -11.75 -2.89 -3.00
C TYR A 41 -10.30 -3.32 -2.75
N ILE A 42 -9.73 -3.02 -1.58
CA ILE A 42 -8.37 -3.42 -1.19
C ILE A 42 -8.22 -4.93 -1.30
N GLU A 43 -9.17 -5.68 -0.74
CA GLU A 43 -9.13 -7.15 -0.71
C GLU A 43 -9.38 -7.79 -2.08
N SER A 44 -9.88 -7.04 -3.06
CA SER A 44 -10.06 -7.54 -4.44
C SER A 44 -8.79 -7.50 -5.30
N LEU A 45 -7.75 -6.78 -4.85
CA LEU A 45 -6.53 -6.54 -5.62
C LEU A 45 -5.47 -7.62 -5.36
N ASP A 46 -4.68 -7.91 -6.38
CA ASP A 46 -3.53 -8.82 -6.35
C ASP A 46 -2.19 -8.09 -6.24
N MET A 47 -2.20 -6.75 -6.22
CA MET A 47 -1.00 -5.95 -6.02
C MET A 47 -1.28 -4.56 -5.46
N PHE A 48 -0.24 -3.93 -4.91
CA PHE A 48 -0.20 -2.51 -4.55
C PHE A 48 1.23 -1.96 -4.59
N PHE A 49 1.37 -0.64 -4.53
CA PHE A 49 2.67 0.01 -4.38
C PHE A 49 2.85 0.51 -2.95
N LEU A 50 4.02 0.24 -2.37
CA LEU A 50 4.42 0.65 -1.04
C LEU A 50 5.55 1.67 -1.12
N ALA A 51 5.27 2.89 -0.67
CA ALA A 51 6.24 3.94 -0.43
C ALA A 51 6.69 3.91 1.04
N THR A 52 8.00 3.97 1.24
CA THR A 52 8.68 4.05 2.54
C THR A 52 9.80 5.08 2.44
N ALA A 53 10.30 5.56 3.56
CA ALA A 53 11.55 6.31 3.62
C ALA A 53 12.36 5.82 4.81
N ASP A 54 13.68 5.92 4.76
CA ASP A 54 14.51 5.71 5.95
C ASP A 54 14.39 6.90 6.93
N ASP A 55 15.23 6.91 7.96
CA ASP A 55 15.29 7.96 8.98
C ASP A 55 15.90 9.28 8.48
N ASP A 56 16.67 9.24 7.39
CA ASP A 56 17.18 10.43 6.69
C ASP A 56 16.19 10.98 5.65
N GLY A 57 15.07 10.28 5.43
CA GLY A 57 14.03 10.67 4.49
C GLY A 57 14.31 10.26 3.05
N GLN A 58 15.27 9.37 2.79
CA GLN A 58 15.54 8.81 1.47
C GLN A 58 14.38 7.90 1.04
N PRO A 59 13.64 8.24 -0.03
CA PRO A 59 12.45 7.50 -0.40
C PRO A 59 12.80 6.19 -1.12
N SER A 60 11.94 5.19 -0.91
CA SER A 60 11.89 3.95 -1.66
C SER A 60 10.44 3.61 -2.02
N CYS A 61 10.22 3.11 -3.24
CA CYS A 61 8.91 2.64 -3.70
C CYS A 61 9.05 1.22 -4.24
N SER A 62 8.17 0.33 -3.82
CA SER A 62 8.19 -1.07 -4.23
C SER A 62 6.81 -1.56 -4.65
N TYR A 63 6.80 -2.46 -5.62
CA TYR A 63 5.65 -3.29 -5.95
C TYR A 63 5.52 -4.42 -4.93
N LYS A 64 4.31 -4.67 -4.44
CA LYS A 64 3.94 -5.80 -3.59
C LYS A 64 2.82 -6.57 -4.28
N GLY A 65 3.03 -7.86 -4.52
CA GLY A 65 2.06 -8.71 -5.20
C GLY A 65 1.75 -9.98 -4.43
N GLY A 66 0.56 -10.52 -4.64
CA GLY A 66 0.07 -11.77 -4.06
C GLY A 66 -1.16 -12.27 -4.83
N GLU A 67 -1.88 -13.24 -4.29
CA GLU A 67 -3.22 -13.57 -4.79
C GLU A 67 -4.23 -12.50 -4.32
N PRO A 68 -5.36 -12.28 -5.03
CA PRO A 68 -6.43 -11.42 -4.53
C PRO A 68 -6.79 -11.75 -3.07
N GLY A 69 -6.84 -10.73 -2.23
CA GLY A 69 -7.07 -10.86 -0.79
C GLY A 69 -5.80 -11.04 0.05
N PHE A 70 -4.61 -10.98 -0.57
CA PHE A 70 -3.35 -11.06 0.18
C PHE A 70 -3.11 -9.84 1.10
N VAL A 71 -3.76 -8.72 0.79
CA VAL A 71 -3.89 -7.58 1.70
C VAL A 71 -5.24 -7.70 2.38
N ARG A 72 -5.26 -7.76 3.70
CA ARG A 72 -6.48 -7.88 4.51
C ARG A 72 -6.74 -6.62 5.29
N VAL A 73 -7.99 -6.19 5.34
CA VAL A 73 -8.45 -5.15 6.26
C VAL A 73 -8.97 -5.84 7.52
N VAL A 74 -8.12 -5.87 8.54
CA VAL A 74 -8.38 -6.54 9.82
C VAL A 74 -9.53 -5.85 10.55
N ASP A 75 -9.53 -4.52 10.54
CA ASP A 75 -10.58 -3.66 11.07
C ASP A 75 -10.55 -2.30 10.35
N ALA A 76 -11.41 -1.37 10.74
CA ALA A 76 -11.57 -0.06 10.11
C ALA A 76 -10.29 0.82 10.12
N VAL A 77 -9.24 0.47 10.89
CA VAL A 77 -8.00 1.24 10.98
C VAL A 77 -6.74 0.38 10.81
N THR A 78 -6.88 -0.90 10.49
CA THR A 78 -5.75 -1.83 10.43
C THR A 78 -5.74 -2.64 9.14
N ILE A 79 -4.64 -2.53 8.38
CA ILE A 79 -4.33 -3.40 7.23
C ILE A 79 -3.24 -4.38 7.62
N ALA A 80 -3.29 -5.61 7.10
CA ALA A 80 -2.22 -6.59 7.20
C ALA A 80 -1.86 -7.16 5.82
N PHE A 81 -0.57 -7.38 5.57
CA PHE A 81 -0.09 -8.06 4.36
C PHE A 81 1.20 -8.85 4.65
N PRO A 82 1.50 -9.92 3.89
CA PRO A 82 2.69 -10.74 4.10
C PRO A 82 3.94 -10.11 3.49
N ASN A 83 5.09 -10.39 4.08
CA ASN A 83 6.38 -10.28 3.39
C ASN A 83 6.83 -11.66 2.91
N TYR A 84 6.92 -11.83 1.59
CA TYR A 84 7.49 -13.02 0.96
C TYR A 84 8.99 -12.87 0.74
N ASP A 85 9.68 -14.00 0.52
CA ASP A 85 11.08 -13.99 0.12
C ASP A 85 11.27 -13.22 -1.20
N GLY A 86 12.14 -12.22 -1.17
CA GLY A 86 12.35 -11.25 -2.24
C GLY A 86 13.80 -11.21 -2.69
N ASN A 87 14.30 -10.03 -3.05
CA ASN A 87 15.69 -9.87 -3.52
C ASN A 87 16.76 -9.77 -2.42
N GLY A 88 16.39 -10.02 -1.17
CA GLY A 88 17.30 -9.93 -0.03
C GLY A 88 17.74 -8.51 0.36
N MET A 89 17.36 -7.48 -0.38
CA MET A 89 17.77 -6.10 -0.05
C MET A 89 16.98 -5.51 1.12
N PHE A 90 15.77 -6.03 1.40
CA PHE A 90 14.87 -5.57 2.46
C PHE A 90 14.61 -4.06 2.51
N LEU A 91 14.81 -3.29 1.43
CA LEU A 91 14.72 -1.82 1.45
C LEU A 91 13.47 -1.29 2.15
N SER A 92 12.28 -1.80 1.81
CA SER A 92 11.04 -1.35 2.45
C SER A 92 10.95 -1.75 3.92
N MET A 93 11.34 -2.98 4.27
CA MET A 93 11.16 -3.49 5.63
C MET A 93 12.22 -2.94 6.58
N GLY A 94 13.46 -2.77 6.10
CA GLY A 94 14.52 -2.06 6.80
C GLY A 94 14.14 -0.61 7.07
N ASN A 95 13.55 0.08 6.09
CA ASN A 95 13.00 1.43 6.28
C ASN A 95 11.93 1.43 7.38
N VAL A 96 10.97 0.50 7.35
CA VAL A 96 9.90 0.40 8.36
C VAL A 96 10.43 0.24 9.79
N VAL A 97 11.55 -0.48 9.97
CA VAL A 97 12.20 -0.63 11.29
C VAL A 97 12.73 0.71 11.83
N ARG A 98 13.18 1.62 10.96
CA ARG A 98 13.73 2.93 11.34
C ARG A 98 12.69 4.05 11.33
N ASN A 99 11.73 3.94 10.43
CA ASN A 99 10.68 4.92 10.16
C ASN A 99 9.39 4.20 9.78
N ALA A 100 8.44 4.15 10.71
CA ALA A 100 7.19 3.43 10.53
C ALA A 100 6.28 4.04 9.45
N ARG A 101 6.51 5.28 9.00
CA ARG A 101 5.58 5.98 8.11
C ARG A 101 5.60 5.36 6.71
N VAL A 102 4.42 4.97 6.23
CA VAL A 102 4.25 4.38 4.90
C VAL A 102 3.16 5.08 4.11
N GLY A 103 3.34 5.08 2.78
CA GLY A 103 2.30 5.39 1.82
C GLY A 103 1.96 4.14 1.00
N MET A 104 0.67 3.89 0.79
CA MET A 104 0.19 2.75 -0.01
C MET A 104 -0.67 3.28 -1.16
N LEU A 105 -0.46 2.73 -2.35
CA LEU A 105 -1.28 3.01 -3.53
C LEU A 105 -1.87 1.70 -4.05
N PHE A 106 -3.19 1.61 -3.93
CA PHE A 106 -4.03 0.56 -4.49
C PHE A 106 -4.63 1.06 -5.81
N ILE A 107 -4.42 0.35 -6.91
CA ILE A 107 -4.87 0.79 -8.24
C ILE A 107 -5.39 -0.38 -9.08
N ASP A 108 -6.61 -0.23 -9.58
CA ASP A 108 -7.23 -1.12 -10.57
C ASP A 108 -7.12 -0.43 -11.93
N PHE A 109 -6.28 -0.98 -12.81
CA PHE A 109 -6.05 -0.42 -14.14
C PHE A 109 -7.19 -0.70 -15.12
N GLU A 110 -7.98 -1.76 -14.91
CA GLU A 110 -9.10 -2.11 -15.78
C GLU A 110 -10.29 -1.16 -15.55
N ARG A 111 -10.63 -0.96 -14.27
CA ARG A 111 -11.69 -0.06 -13.81
C ARG A 111 -11.22 1.38 -13.60
N GLN A 112 -9.91 1.64 -13.74
CA GLN A 112 -9.26 2.94 -13.53
C GLN A 112 -9.61 3.56 -12.18
N ARG A 113 -9.64 2.75 -11.11
CA ARG A 113 -9.88 3.21 -9.73
C ARG A 113 -8.56 3.25 -8.99
N ARG A 114 -8.39 4.22 -8.08
CA ARG A 114 -7.28 4.21 -7.12
C ARG A 114 -7.73 4.63 -5.72
N LEU A 115 -7.04 4.08 -4.73
CA LEU A 115 -7.16 4.43 -3.33
C LEU A 115 -5.75 4.64 -2.76
N ARG A 116 -5.56 5.72 -2.01
CA ARG A 116 -4.31 5.99 -1.30
C ARG A 116 -4.53 5.87 0.19
N ILE A 117 -3.53 5.30 0.85
CA ILE A 117 -3.52 5.15 2.29
C ILE A 117 -2.19 5.65 2.83
N SER A 118 -2.24 6.43 3.90
CA SER A 118 -1.10 6.73 4.75
C SER A 118 -1.27 6.01 6.08
N GLY A 119 -0.17 5.57 6.66
CA GLY A 119 -0.21 4.88 7.94
C GLY A 119 1.15 4.66 8.56
N GLU A 120 1.14 3.93 9.66
CA GLU A 120 2.32 3.50 10.39
C GLU A 120 2.41 1.98 10.37
N ALA A 121 3.49 1.46 9.78
CA ALA A 121 3.74 0.04 9.62
C ALA A 121 4.55 -0.53 10.78
N ARG A 122 4.29 -1.80 11.11
CA ARG A 122 5.04 -2.61 12.07
C ARG A 122 5.17 -4.03 11.53
N ILE A 123 6.30 -4.66 11.81
CA ILE A 123 6.58 -6.05 11.44
C ILE A 123 6.22 -6.94 12.64
N SER A 124 5.49 -8.03 12.38
CA SER A 124 5.15 -9.06 13.36
C SER A 124 5.57 -10.43 12.81
N ALA A 125 6.55 -11.04 13.47
CA ALA A 125 7.10 -12.34 13.09
C ALA A 125 6.24 -13.53 13.57
N ASP A 126 5.37 -13.30 14.54
CA ASP A 126 4.52 -14.24 15.25
C ASP A 126 3.02 -13.88 15.11
N ASP A 127 2.68 -13.19 14.03
CA ASP A 127 1.30 -12.75 13.77
C ASP A 127 0.34 -13.95 13.59
N PRO A 128 -0.87 -13.91 14.17
CA PRO A 128 -1.86 -14.97 13.97
C PRO A 128 -2.22 -15.23 12.50
N LEU A 129 -2.10 -14.23 11.63
CA LEU A 129 -2.37 -14.36 10.19
C LEU A 129 -1.23 -15.09 9.45
N LEU A 130 -0.05 -15.28 10.05
CA LEU A 130 1.11 -15.84 9.36
C LEU A 130 0.82 -17.21 8.75
N GLY A 131 0.10 -18.07 9.48
CA GLY A 131 -0.28 -19.41 9.00
C GLY A 131 -1.25 -19.40 7.81
N GLU A 132 -1.86 -18.25 7.50
CA GLU A 132 -2.76 -18.09 6.37
C GLU A 132 -2.04 -17.66 5.08
N TYR A 133 -0.75 -17.32 5.17
CA TYR A 133 0.07 -16.91 4.03
C TYR A 133 1.19 -17.93 3.78
N PRO A 134 1.05 -18.78 2.75
CA PRO A 134 2.09 -19.74 2.39
C PRO A 134 3.45 -19.06 2.21
N GLU A 135 4.50 -19.61 2.82
CA GLU A 135 5.90 -19.15 2.69
C GLU A 135 6.16 -17.69 3.12
N ALA A 136 5.21 -17.02 3.80
CA ALA A 136 5.45 -15.69 4.35
C ALA A 136 6.51 -15.75 5.47
N GLN A 137 7.44 -14.80 5.45
CA GLN A 137 8.49 -14.68 6.48
C GLN A 137 7.96 -14.00 7.75
N PHE A 138 7.03 -13.05 7.58
CA PHE A 138 6.37 -12.29 8.64
C PHE A 138 5.19 -11.50 8.06
N ILE A 139 4.37 -10.92 8.94
CA ILE A 139 3.27 -10.03 8.57
C ILE A 139 3.63 -8.59 8.86
N VAL A 140 3.23 -7.71 7.96
CA VAL A 140 3.30 -6.25 8.16
C VAL A 140 1.90 -5.76 8.48
N ARG A 141 1.74 -5.14 9.65
CA ARG A 141 0.51 -4.42 10.02
C ARG A 141 0.69 -2.95 9.80
N VAL A 142 -0.31 -2.29 9.22
CA VAL A 142 -0.34 -0.85 9.02
C VAL A 142 -1.53 -0.28 9.78
N THR A 143 -1.26 0.56 10.77
CA THR A 143 -2.28 1.43 11.38
C THR A 143 -2.52 2.60 10.45
N VAL A 144 -3.72 2.66 9.90
CA VAL A 144 -4.16 3.68 8.96
C VAL A 144 -4.31 5.01 9.67
N THR A 145 -3.75 6.05 9.07
CA THR A 145 -3.94 7.43 9.53
C THR A 145 -4.79 8.23 8.56
N ARG A 146 -4.72 7.92 7.26
CA ARG A 146 -5.50 8.58 6.21
C ARG A 146 -5.86 7.61 5.09
N VAL A 147 -7.08 7.71 4.60
CA VAL A 147 -7.61 7.03 3.43
C VAL A 147 -8.21 8.10 2.53
N PHE A 148 -7.80 8.11 1.26
CA PHE A 148 -8.33 9.10 0.32
C PHE A 148 -8.29 8.59 -1.13
N PRO A 149 -9.40 8.74 -1.88
CA PRO A 149 -9.41 8.46 -3.31
C PRO A 149 -8.84 9.65 -4.09
N ASN A 150 -8.63 9.45 -5.38
CA ASN A 150 -8.51 10.55 -6.33
C ASN A 150 -9.17 10.17 -7.65
N CYS A 151 -9.44 11.17 -8.50
CA CYS A 151 -10.14 10.99 -9.77
C CYS A 151 -9.41 10.02 -10.73
N PRO A 152 -10.12 9.25 -11.58
CA PRO A 152 -9.53 8.24 -12.47
C PRO A 152 -8.63 8.83 -13.58
N ARG A 153 -8.61 10.16 -13.73
CA ARG A 153 -7.83 10.87 -14.73
C ARG A 153 -6.37 10.40 -14.74
N TYR A 154 -5.85 10.13 -15.94
CA TYR A 154 -4.49 9.66 -16.24
C TYR A 154 -4.14 8.23 -15.83
N ILE A 155 -5.08 7.43 -15.31
CA ILE A 155 -4.83 5.99 -15.16
C ILE A 155 -4.95 5.35 -16.54
N HIS A 156 -3.88 4.76 -17.05
CA HIS A 156 -3.92 3.99 -18.28
C HIS A 156 -4.71 2.70 -18.09
N ARG A 157 -5.44 2.27 -19.12
CA ARG A 157 -6.12 0.98 -19.10
C ARG A 157 -5.11 -0.12 -19.44
N HIS A 158 -4.97 -1.06 -18.52
CA HIS A 158 -4.24 -2.30 -18.73
C HIS A 158 -5.18 -3.47 -18.42
N ALA A 159 -4.94 -4.61 -19.05
CA ALA A 159 -5.63 -5.86 -18.75
C ALA A 159 -4.60 -6.83 -18.17
N LEU A 160 -5.00 -7.61 -17.17
CA LEU A 160 -4.17 -8.68 -16.64
C LEU A 160 -3.98 -9.76 -17.72
N VAL A 161 -2.73 -10.07 -18.07
CA VAL A 161 -2.38 -11.14 -19.01
C VAL A 161 -2.25 -12.47 -18.27
N GLU A 162 -1.45 -12.49 -17.21
CA GLU A 162 -1.22 -13.68 -16.39
C GLU A 162 -0.81 -13.28 -14.96
N ARG A 163 -1.02 -14.20 -14.01
CA ARG A 163 -0.49 -14.07 -12.65
C ARG A 163 0.91 -14.64 -12.56
N SER A 164 1.75 -14.01 -11.74
CA SER A 164 3.11 -14.49 -11.49
C SER A 164 3.10 -15.90 -10.89
N SER A 165 3.86 -16.81 -11.48
CA SER A 165 4.11 -18.14 -10.95
C SER A 165 4.91 -18.14 -9.64
N PHE A 166 5.44 -16.98 -9.23
CA PHE A 166 6.22 -16.80 -8.01
C PHE A 166 5.38 -16.33 -6.81
N VAL A 167 4.06 -16.15 -6.98
CA VAL A 167 3.17 -15.92 -5.83
C VAL A 167 3.02 -17.25 -5.07
N PRO A 168 3.36 -17.29 -3.76
CA PRO A 168 3.25 -18.53 -2.99
C PRO A 168 1.82 -19.07 -2.90
N LYS A 169 1.68 -20.39 -3.02
CA LYS A 169 0.39 -21.09 -3.02
C LYS A 169 0.44 -22.28 -2.08
N SER A 170 -0.68 -22.54 -1.40
CA SER A 170 -0.79 -23.72 -0.54
C SER A 170 -0.62 -25.00 -1.35
N GLY A 171 0.16 -25.95 -0.83
CA GLY A 171 0.39 -27.26 -1.47
C GLY A 171 1.40 -27.28 -2.62
N CYS A 172 2.02 -26.15 -2.98
CA CYS A 172 3.02 -26.04 -4.03
C CYS A 172 4.26 -25.30 -3.52
N SER A 173 5.47 -25.80 -3.82
CA SER A 173 6.70 -25.04 -3.54
C SER A 173 6.86 -23.94 -4.59
N THR A 174 7.09 -22.71 -4.14
CA THR A 174 7.36 -21.58 -5.03
C THR A 174 8.67 -21.80 -5.81
N PRO A 175 8.67 -21.66 -7.16
CA PRO A 175 9.89 -21.82 -7.94
C PRO A 175 10.97 -20.80 -7.58
N VAL A 176 12.24 -21.21 -7.53
CA VAL A 176 13.36 -20.28 -7.35
C VAL A 176 13.62 -19.51 -8.66
N PRO A 177 13.59 -18.17 -8.66
CA PRO A 177 13.89 -17.37 -9.85
C PRO A 177 15.30 -17.65 -10.40
N ASN A 178 15.47 -17.68 -11.71
CA ASN A 178 16.74 -18.05 -12.35
C ASN A 178 17.91 -17.13 -11.96
N TRP A 179 17.67 -15.86 -11.66
CA TRP A 179 18.72 -14.92 -11.26
C TRP A 179 19.25 -15.15 -9.83
N LYS A 180 18.57 -15.98 -9.02
CA LYS A 180 19.02 -16.42 -7.68
C LYS A 180 19.82 -17.73 -7.69
N LYS A 181 19.85 -18.42 -8.83
CA LYS A 181 20.62 -19.66 -9.01
C LYS A 181 22.04 -19.33 -9.43
#